data_AF-A0A534RRM5-F1
#
_entry.id   AF-A0A534RRM5-F1
#
_cell.length_a   1.000
_cell.length_b   1.000
_cell.length_c   1.000
_cell.angle_alpha   90.00
_cell.angle_beta   90.00
_cell.angle_gamma   90.00
#
_symmetry.space_group_name_H-M   'P 1'
#
loop_
_entity.id
_entity.type
_entity.pdbx_description
1 polymer ?
#
loop_
_entity_poly.entity_id
_entity_poly.type
_entity_poly.pdbx_seq_one_letter_code
_entity_poly.pdbx_strand_id
1 'polypeptide(L)'
;MLDKTTEAFTPYINFEEVFPKFDNNPGYAGGLVTFAFDPDYVDNGTFYTVHTEDPNKSGSAVPTNTSLPGLDLSGGYTTTPAVNPPAGTVAREAVLVEWTDTNRNNSTFEGTAREILRVGFNSNIHPMGDLLFSPLAQPGDTDYRNLYITVGDGAAGETYGATHTIPQRLDALQGKILRITPALTLHPGDDLSPNGRYRIPTSGPDPNPFVSLSLTNLKKEIYAYGFRNPHRMSWDPVSTKLIVNDIGLDSWEEVDMVTKGINYGYAEREGIEQLFVTTDSNNGLTGSQTSPPTPFPDPDSLTVTGLDTPVTPVYPVAAYSHKDGDAITAALSTAAR
;
A
#
# COMPACT_ATOMS: atom_id res chain seq x y z
N MET A 1 -9.39 7.52 22.24
CA MET A 1 -10.71 7.36 22.89
C MET A 1 -11.17 8.69 23.44
N LEU A 2 -12.38 9.14 23.07
CA LEU A 2 -12.97 10.39 23.56
C LEU A 2 -13.88 10.08 24.76
N ASP A 3 -13.55 10.63 25.93
CA ASP A 3 -14.50 10.71 27.03
C ASP A 3 -15.55 11.77 26.68
N LYS A 4 -16.81 11.33 26.47
CA LYS A 4 -17.90 12.23 26.07
C LYS A 4 -18.35 13.19 27.17
N THR A 5 -17.94 12.97 28.42
CA THR A 5 -18.28 13.83 29.56
C THR A 5 -17.23 14.90 29.76
N THR A 6 -15.95 14.52 29.72
CA THR A 6 -14.83 15.44 29.95
C THR A 6 -14.29 16.06 28.65
N GLU A 7 -14.72 15.54 27.50
CA GLU A 7 -14.19 15.85 26.16
C GLU A 7 -12.68 15.57 26.02
N ALA A 8 -12.11 14.80 26.96
CA ALA A 8 -10.70 14.46 26.96
C ALA A 8 -10.40 13.29 26.01
N PHE A 9 -9.28 13.38 25.30
CA PHE A 9 -8.76 12.29 24.48
C PHE A 9 -7.72 11.48 25.26
N THR A 10 -7.93 10.17 25.33
CA THR A 10 -6.91 9.20 25.73
C THR A 10 -6.37 8.51 24.47
N PRO A 11 -5.06 8.57 24.17
CA PRO A 11 -4.48 7.81 23.07
C PRO A 11 -4.73 6.32 23.27
N TYR A 12 -5.22 5.64 22.23
CA TYR A 12 -5.38 4.18 22.31
C TYR A 12 -4.03 3.47 22.20
N ILE A 13 -3.19 3.91 21.24
CA ILE A 13 -1.78 3.60 21.07
C ILE A 13 -1.06 4.90 20.69
N ASN A 14 0.08 5.21 21.31
CA ASN A 14 0.97 6.29 20.88
C ASN A 14 2.17 5.69 20.12
N PHE A 15 2.14 5.78 18.78
CA PHE A 15 3.15 5.15 17.93
C PHE A 15 4.56 5.71 18.13
N GLU A 16 4.69 7.01 18.42
CA GLU A 16 6.00 7.62 18.66
C GLU A 16 6.70 7.05 19.91
N GLU A 17 5.91 6.71 20.93
CA GLU A 17 6.43 6.12 22.17
C GLU A 17 6.68 4.61 22.05
N VAL A 18 5.96 3.93 21.15
CA VAL A 18 6.08 2.49 20.92
C VAL A 18 7.20 2.16 19.94
N PHE A 19 7.38 2.92 18.87
CA PHE A 19 8.35 2.62 17.81
C PHE A 19 9.49 3.66 17.80
N PRO A 20 10.71 3.30 18.24
CA PRO A 20 11.82 4.26 18.33
C PRO A 20 12.21 4.90 16.98
N LYS A 21 12.00 4.18 15.89
CA LYS A 21 12.26 4.67 14.52
C LYS A 21 11.06 5.38 13.87
N PHE A 22 9.92 5.53 14.57
CA PHE A 22 8.73 6.20 14.05
C PHE A 22 9.09 7.56 13.45
N ASP A 23 8.68 7.78 12.20
CA ASP A 23 8.86 9.05 11.52
C ASP A 23 7.68 9.96 11.82
N ASN A 24 7.88 10.91 12.74
CA ASN A 24 6.90 11.92 13.14
C ASN A 24 7.15 13.29 12.48
N ASN A 25 7.98 13.35 11.44
CA ASN A 25 8.22 14.59 10.73
C ASN A 25 6.94 14.97 9.94
N PRO A 26 6.26 16.09 10.28
CA PRO A 26 5.00 16.44 9.65
C PRO A 26 5.19 16.74 8.15
N GLY A 27 4.26 16.24 7.34
CA GLY A 27 4.27 16.41 5.88
C GLY A 27 4.58 15.10 5.14
N TYR A 28 4.09 15.00 3.90
CA TYR A 28 4.38 13.90 2.99
C TYR A 28 4.11 12.49 3.54
N ALA A 29 2.98 12.31 4.24
CA ALA A 29 2.55 11.01 4.79
C ALA A 29 3.53 10.37 5.80
N GLY A 30 4.31 11.16 6.54
CA GLY A 30 5.01 10.69 7.74
C GLY A 30 4.03 10.41 8.88
N GLY A 31 4.21 9.29 9.58
CA GLY A 31 3.51 8.94 10.82
C GLY A 31 2.72 7.63 10.73
N LEU A 32 1.60 7.58 11.45
CA LEU A 32 0.59 6.53 11.28
C LEU A 32 -0.20 6.84 10.00
N VAL A 33 -0.13 5.95 9.02
CA VAL A 33 -0.70 6.16 7.68
C VAL A 33 -2.15 5.69 7.61
N THR A 34 -2.43 4.46 8.05
CA THR A 34 -3.78 3.90 8.04
C THR A 34 -3.93 2.78 9.07
N PHE A 35 -5.18 2.33 9.24
CA PHE A 35 -5.52 1.12 9.98
C PHE A 35 -6.74 0.43 9.34
N ALA A 36 -6.86 -0.88 9.54
CA ALA A 36 -8.02 -1.67 9.14
C ALA A 36 -8.33 -2.74 10.19
N PHE A 37 -9.61 -2.95 10.48
CA PHE A 37 -10.04 -4.07 11.31
C PHE A 37 -10.11 -5.34 10.47
N ASP A 38 -9.71 -6.47 11.05
CA ASP A 38 -10.02 -7.77 10.49
C ASP A 38 -11.55 -7.94 10.37
N PRO A 39 -12.08 -8.60 9.33
CA PRO A 39 -13.52 -8.85 9.19
C PRO A 39 -14.15 -9.54 10.40
N ASP A 40 -13.38 -10.36 11.14
CA ASP A 40 -13.83 -11.01 12.37
C ASP A 40 -13.32 -10.31 13.64
N TYR A 41 -12.98 -9.01 13.61
CA TYR A 41 -12.41 -8.28 14.76
C TYR A 41 -13.21 -8.45 16.06
N VAL A 42 -14.55 -8.51 15.96
CA VAL A 42 -15.44 -8.72 17.11
C VAL A 42 -15.14 -10.04 17.82
N ASP A 43 -14.70 -11.06 17.09
CA ASP A 43 -14.37 -12.37 17.62
C ASP A 43 -12.88 -12.48 17.96
N ASN A 44 -11.99 -12.10 17.02
CA ASN A 44 -10.55 -12.36 17.13
C ASN A 44 -9.71 -11.20 17.72
N GLY A 45 -10.26 -9.99 17.79
CA GLY A 45 -9.55 -8.80 18.29
C GLY A 45 -8.43 -8.31 17.37
N THR A 46 -8.37 -8.78 16.13
CA THR A 46 -7.28 -8.50 15.19
C THR A 46 -7.52 -7.23 14.37
N PHE A 47 -6.54 -6.34 14.35
CA PHE A 47 -6.51 -5.19 13.45
C PHE A 47 -5.11 -4.93 12.92
N TYR A 48 -5.01 -4.11 11.88
CA TYR A 48 -3.80 -3.86 11.14
C TYR A 48 -3.52 -2.37 11.10
N THR A 49 -2.25 -1.99 11.15
CA THR A 49 -1.82 -0.59 10.98
C THR A 49 -0.64 -0.51 10.03
N VAL A 50 -0.52 0.62 9.34
CA VAL A 50 0.69 1.00 8.62
C VAL A 50 1.24 2.27 9.25
N HIS A 51 2.51 2.26 9.63
CA HIS A 51 3.24 3.47 10.01
C HIS A 51 4.55 3.57 9.23
N THR A 52 5.12 4.77 9.19
CA THR A 52 6.43 5.02 8.57
C THR A 52 7.54 5.09 9.61
N GLU A 53 8.71 4.60 9.23
CA GLU A 53 9.94 4.67 10.02
C GLU A 53 11.07 5.31 9.19
N ASP A 54 11.92 6.09 9.86
CA ASP A 54 13.18 6.57 9.30
C ASP A 54 14.27 5.51 9.59
N PRO A 55 14.79 4.81 8.56
CA PRO A 55 15.80 3.79 8.75
C PRO A 55 17.12 4.37 9.31
N ASN A 56 17.38 5.67 9.17
CA ASN A 56 18.56 6.36 9.68
C ASN A 56 18.39 6.93 11.09
N LYS A 57 17.15 7.05 11.59
CA LYS A 57 16.88 7.47 12.97
C LYS A 57 17.48 6.48 13.96
N SER A 58 18.13 6.98 15.01
CA SER A 58 18.75 6.13 16.03
C SER A 58 17.69 5.38 16.83
N GLY A 59 18.04 4.19 17.32
CA GLY A 59 17.13 3.34 18.10
C GLY A 59 16.83 1.99 17.42
N SER A 60 16.09 1.16 18.15
CA SER A 60 15.67 -0.17 17.67
C SER A 60 14.51 -0.06 16.69
N ALA A 61 14.47 -0.93 15.68
CA ALA A 61 13.27 -1.17 14.87
C ALA A 61 12.26 -2.11 15.57
N VAL A 62 12.65 -2.73 16.69
CA VAL A 62 11.75 -3.48 17.56
C VAL A 62 11.01 -2.48 18.47
N PRO A 63 9.68 -2.59 18.62
CA PRO A 63 8.92 -1.71 19.50
C PRO A 63 9.30 -1.89 20.97
N THR A 64 8.93 -0.90 21.77
CA THR A 64 9.00 -0.93 23.23
C THR A 64 7.60 -0.82 23.83
N ASN A 65 7.43 -1.34 25.04
CA ASN A 65 6.20 -1.21 25.82
C ASN A 65 6.37 -0.33 27.07
N THR A 66 7.46 0.45 27.17
CA THR A 66 7.73 1.34 28.32
C THR A 66 6.57 2.31 28.60
N SER A 67 6.00 2.92 27.55
CA SER A 67 4.86 3.85 27.67
C SER A 67 3.52 3.23 27.29
N LEU A 68 3.51 1.94 26.93
CA LEU A 68 2.30 1.18 26.65
C LEU A 68 2.38 -0.20 27.34
N PRO A 69 2.24 -0.27 28.67
CA PRO A 69 2.45 -1.52 29.42
C PRO A 69 1.49 -2.66 29.04
N GLY A 70 0.34 -2.34 28.44
CA GLY A 70 -0.59 -3.32 27.90
C GLY A 70 -0.10 -4.04 26.64
N LEU A 71 0.94 -3.52 25.97
CA LEU A 71 1.59 -4.21 24.86
C LEU A 71 2.51 -5.32 25.40
N ASP A 72 2.08 -6.55 25.22
CA ASP A 72 2.85 -7.75 25.55
C ASP A 72 3.84 -8.08 24.42
N LEU A 73 5.13 -7.92 24.72
CA LEU A 73 6.25 -8.27 23.85
C LEU A 73 6.99 -9.53 24.31
N SER A 74 6.52 -10.21 25.37
CA SER A 74 7.18 -11.36 25.98
C SER A 74 7.26 -12.58 25.04
N GLY A 75 6.34 -12.67 24.07
CA GLY A 75 6.36 -13.67 23.00
C GLY A 75 7.48 -13.47 21.96
N GLY A 76 8.25 -12.39 22.04
CA GLY A 76 9.40 -12.12 21.16
C GLY A 76 8.99 -11.48 19.84
N TYR A 77 8.77 -10.16 19.85
CA TYR A 77 8.61 -9.39 18.60
C TYR A 77 9.90 -9.42 17.79
N THR A 78 9.80 -9.79 16.51
CA THR A 78 10.92 -9.70 15.56
C THR A 78 10.48 -8.98 14.29
N THR A 79 11.34 -8.08 13.83
CA THR A 79 11.13 -7.35 12.58
C THR A 79 11.28 -8.28 11.38
N THR A 80 10.72 -7.86 10.25
CA THR A 80 10.87 -8.52 8.96
C THR A 80 11.97 -7.83 8.14
N PRO A 81 12.70 -8.55 7.28
CA PRO A 81 13.60 -7.91 6.33
C PRO A 81 12.81 -6.94 5.43
N ALA A 82 13.33 -5.72 5.27
CA ALA A 82 12.72 -4.73 4.39
C ALA A 82 12.79 -5.20 2.93
N VAL A 83 11.65 -5.16 2.24
CA VAL A 83 11.59 -5.33 0.79
C VAL A 83 11.89 -3.98 0.14
N ASN A 84 13.15 -3.78 -0.20
CA ASN A 84 13.64 -2.52 -0.76
C ASN A 84 13.34 -2.40 -2.26
N PRO A 85 13.22 -1.17 -2.79
CA PRO A 85 13.16 -0.96 -4.23
C PRO A 85 14.44 -1.52 -4.88
N PRO A 86 14.35 -2.05 -6.12
CA PRO A 86 15.48 -2.71 -6.77
C PRO A 86 16.59 -1.76 -7.25
N ALA A 87 16.37 -0.44 -7.14
CA ALA A 87 17.35 0.59 -7.49
C ALA A 87 17.17 1.82 -6.58
N GLY A 88 18.23 2.62 -6.47
CA GLY A 88 18.25 3.83 -5.64
C GLY A 88 18.50 3.56 -4.16
N THR A 89 18.59 4.64 -3.38
CA THR A 89 18.76 4.58 -1.91
C THR A 89 17.41 4.51 -1.23
N VAL A 90 17.33 3.90 -0.06
CA VAL A 90 16.12 3.88 0.77
C VAL A 90 16.15 5.08 1.73
N ALA A 91 15.14 5.92 1.67
CA ALA A 91 15.00 7.10 2.52
C ALA A 91 13.97 6.89 3.66
N ARG A 92 12.97 6.04 3.42
CA ARG A 92 11.88 5.73 4.36
C ARG A 92 11.48 4.27 4.28
N GLU A 93 10.97 3.74 5.38
CA GLU A 93 10.30 2.43 5.42
C GLU A 93 8.84 2.60 5.85
N ALA A 94 7.94 1.77 5.31
CA ALA A 94 6.59 1.61 5.83
C ALA A 94 6.43 0.19 6.40
N VAL A 95 5.76 0.10 7.55
CA VAL A 95 5.68 -1.12 8.35
C VAL A 95 4.21 -1.48 8.56
N LEU A 96 3.80 -2.63 8.02
CA LEU A 96 2.50 -3.24 8.29
C LEU A 96 2.60 -4.12 9.55
N VAL A 97 1.80 -3.77 10.56
CA VAL A 97 1.73 -4.48 11.84
C VAL A 97 0.33 -5.06 12.02
N GLU A 98 0.26 -6.32 12.44
CA GLU A 98 -0.96 -6.94 12.97
C GLU A 98 -0.95 -6.85 14.49
N TRP A 99 -2.06 -6.40 15.06
CA TRP A 99 -2.30 -6.27 16.49
C TRP A 99 -3.42 -7.23 16.88
N THR A 100 -3.30 -7.84 18.06
CA THR A 100 -4.37 -8.65 18.65
C THR A 100 -4.75 -8.04 20.00
N ASP A 101 -5.89 -7.38 20.05
CA ASP A 101 -6.47 -6.75 21.24
C ASP A 101 -7.20 -7.81 22.10
N THR A 102 -6.71 -8.01 23.32
CA THR A 102 -7.30 -8.97 24.27
C THR A 102 -8.48 -8.40 25.03
N ASN A 103 -8.67 -7.08 25.04
CA ASN A 103 -9.74 -6.40 25.77
C ASN A 103 -10.20 -5.10 25.08
N ARG A 104 -11.09 -5.27 24.10
CA ARG A 104 -11.71 -4.23 23.27
C ARG A 104 -12.54 -3.18 24.02
N ASN A 105 -12.82 -3.41 25.31
CA ASN A 105 -13.55 -2.44 26.14
C ASN A 105 -12.61 -1.43 26.83
N ASN A 106 -11.29 -1.63 26.77
CA ASN A 106 -10.33 -0.74 27.39
C ASN A 106 -10.18 0.58 26.63
N SER A 107 -9.81 1.62 27.35
CA SER A 107 -9.50 2.94 26.77
C SER A 107 -8.10 3.02 26.15
N THR A 108 -7.24 2.05 26.44
CA THR A 108 -5.85 1.90 25.96
C THR A 108 -5.62 0.47 25.51
N PHE A 109 -4.75 0.26 24.51
CA PHE A 109 -4.47 -1.07 23.97
C PHE A 109 -3.92 -2.04 25.02
N GLU A 110 -4.42 -3.27 24.98
CA GLU A 110 -3.94 -4.43 25.74
C GLU A 110 -3.87 -5.61 24.78
N GLY A 111 -2.70 -6.24 24.66
CA GLY A 111 -2.54 -7.39 23.76
C GLY A 111 -1.17 -7.50 23.13
N THR A 112 -1.10 -8.10 21.94
CA THR A 112 0.17 -8.41 21.26
C THR A 112 0.26 -7.73 19.88
N ALA A 113 1.47 -7.64 19.35
CA ALA A 113 1.72 -7.15 18.00
C ALA A 113 2.72 -8.05 17.26
N ARG A 114 2.58 -8.16 15.92
CA ARG A 114 3.58 -8.77 15.05
C ARG A 114 3.75 -8.01 13.75
N GLU A 115 4.99 -7.86 13.31
CA GLU A 115 5.30 -7.29 12.00
C GLU A 115 4.93 -8.28 10.88
N ILE A 116 4.19 -7.81 9.88
CA ILE A 116 3.76 -8.59 8.71
C ILE A 116 4.68 -8.33 7.52
N LEU A 117 4.90 -7.06 7.21
CA LEU A 117 5.62 -6.63 6.02
C LEU A 117 6.29 -5.27 6.26
N ARG A 118 7.54 -5.15 5.86
CA ARG A 118 8.30 -3.90 5.81
C ARG A 118 8.72 -3.61 4.38
N VAL A 119 8.45 -2.40 3.90
CA VAL A 119 8.76 -1.96 2.53
C VAL A 119 9.59 -0.69 2.58
N GLY A 120 10.70 -0.67 1.84
CA GLY A 120 11.53 0.53 1.68
C GLY A 120 11.05 1.42 0.53
N PHE A 121 11.30 2.72 0.61
CA PHE A 121 10.93 3.71 -0.40
C PHE A 121 12.11 4.60 -0.74
N ASN A 122 12.21 5.03 -2.00
CA ASN A 122 13.34 5.84 -2.47
C ASN A 122 13.32 7.28 -1.93
N SER A 123 12.16 7.74 -1.47
CA SER A 123 11.95 9.08 -0.90
C SER A 123 11.01 9.03 0.30
N ASN A 124 10.68 10.22 0.82
CA ASN A 124 9.82 10.42 1.98
C ASN A 124 8.36 10.70 1.59
N ILE A 125 7.94 10.36 0.37
CA ILE A 125 6.57 10.56 -0.12
C ILE A 125 6.00 9.22 -0.64
N HIS A 126 4.68 9.14 -0.80
CA HIS A 126 3.95 7.97 -1.34
C HIS A 126 4.34 6.62 -0.71
N PRO A 127 4.21 6.47 0.63
CA PRO A 127 4.49 5.21 1.30
C PRO A 127 3.39 4.16 0.99
N MET A 128 3.44 3.03 1.71
CA MET A 128 2.30 2.11 1.81
C MET A 128 1.10 2.87 2.36
N GLY A 129 -0.02 2.83 1.64
CA GLY A 129 -1.21 3.62 1.93
C GLY A 129 -2.28 2.78 2.60
N ASP A 130 -3.49 2.84 2.06
CA ASP A 130 -4.70 2.19 2.55
C ASP A 130 -4.65 0.66 2.64
N LEU A 131 -5.44 0.14 3.58
CA LEU A 131 -5.64 -1.27 3.88
C LEU A 131 -7.13 -1.58 3.77
N LEU A 132 -7.51 -2.59 2.99
CA LEU A 132 -8.92 -2.92 2.81
C LEU A 132 -9.16 -4.42 2.66
N PHE A 133 -10.10 -4.94 3.43
CA PHE A 133 -10.69 -6.26 3.19
C PHE A 133 -11.93 -6.10 2.31
N SER A 134 -12.26 -7.13 1.52
CA SER A 134 -13.55 -7.16 0.85
C SER A 134 -14.68 -7.29 1.89
N PRO A 135 -15.60 -6.31 2.00
CA PRO A 135 -16.75 -6.43 2.90
C PRO A 135 -17.79 -7.44 2.38
N LEU A 136 -17.61 -7.93 1.15
CA LEU A 136 -18.52 -8.85 0.48
C LEU A 136 -18.12 -10.32 0.68
N ALA A 137 -16.86 -10.58 1.06
CA ALA A 137 -16.36 -11.94 1.23
C ALA A 137 -16.77 -12.52 2.61
N GLN A 138 -17.29 -13.75 2.60
CA GLN A 138 -17.77 -14.49 3.76
C GLN A 138 -16.93 -15.75 4.00
N PRO A 139 -16.99 -16.36 5.20
CA PRO A 139 -16.29 -17.63 5.46
C PRO A 139 -16.58 -18.68 4.39
N GLY A 140 -15.52 -19.18 3.75
CA GLY A 140 -15.60 -20.14 2.64
C GLY A 140 -15.41 -19.52 1.26
N ASP A 141 -15.56 -18.20 1.12
CA ASP A 141 -15.21 -17.48 -0.10
C ASP A 141 -13.69 -17.43 -0.28
N THR A 142 -13.28 -17.34 -1.54
CA THR A 142 -11.87 -17.35 -1.95
C THR A 142 -11.14 -16.08 -1.51
N ASP A 143 -11.88 -14.96 -1.41
CA ASP A 143 -11.35 -13.68 -0.98
C ASP A 143 -11.54 -13.40 0.51
N TYR A 144 -12.10 -14.35 1.25
CA TYR A 144 -12.35 -14.20 2.67
C TYR A 144 -11.03 -13.95 3.41
N ARG A 145 -10.98 -12.78 4.06
CA ARG A 145 -9.84 -12.28 4.84
C ARG A 145 -8.53 -12.17 4.04
N ASN A 146 -8.63 -11.98 2.73
CA ASN A 146 -7.54 -11.42 1.96
C ASN A 146 -7.51 -9.90 2.15
N LEU A 147 -6.33 -9.39 2.48
CA LEU A 147 -6.04 -7.99 2.69
C LEU A 147 -5.49 -7.38 1.40
N TYR A 148 -6.14 -6.34 0.92
CA TYR A 148 -5.65 -5.49 -0.16
C TYR A 148 -4.87 -4.32 0.43
N ILE A 149 -3.70 -4.04 -0.15
CA ILE A 149 -2.75 -3.05 0.36
C ILE A 149 -2.36 -2.14 -0.78
N THR A 150 -2.55 -0.84 -0.63
CA THR A 150 -1.99 0.12 -1.58
C THR A 150 -0.53 0.40 -1.25
N VAL A 151 0.31 0.52 -2.27
CA VAL A 151 1.72 0.87 -2.12
C VAL A 151 2.10 1.92 -3.15
N GLY A 152 2.39 3.13 -2.68
CA GLY A 152 2.88 4.20 -3.54
C GLY A 152 4.26 3.91 -4.14
N ASP A 153 4.67 4.74 -5.09
CA ASP A 153 5.90 4.59 -5.85
C ASP A 153 7.15 5.04 -5.09
N GLY A 154 7.00 5.72 -3.96
CA GLY A 154 8.13 6.32 -3.24
C GLY A 154 8.86 7.39 -4.04
N ALA A 155 8.18 8.10 -4.95
CA ALA A 155 8.73 9.01 -5.97
C ALA A 155 9.66 8.33 -7.00
N ALA A 156 9.71 7.01 -7.07
CA ALA A 156 10.61 6.31 -7.98
C ALA A 156 10.36 6.64 -9.46
N GLY A 157 9.08 6.83 -9.83
CA GLY A 157 8.66 7.15 -11.19
C GLY A 157 8.90 8.59 -11.63
N GLU A 158 9.19 9.48 -10.68
CA GLU A 158 9.22 10.93 -10.93
C GLU A 158 10.51 11.42 -11.57
N THR A 159 11.61 10.65 -11.53
CA THR A 159 12.91 11.11 -12.02
C THR A 159 13.47 10.14 -13.05
N TYR A 160 14.08 10.67 -14.12
CA TYR A 160 14.85 9.87 -15.06
C TYR A 160 15.93 9.06 -14.36
N GLY A 161 16.07 7.79 -14.74
CA GLY A 161 17.16 6.93 -14.30
C GLY A 161 16.69 5.55 -13.88
N ALA A 162 17.50 4.88 -13.06
CA ALA A 162 17.30 3.47 -12.71
C ALA A 162 16.03 3.21 -11.88
N THR A 163 15.46 4.24 -11.24
CA THR A 163 14.23 4.13 -10.44
C THR A 163 12.96 4.33 -11.26
N HIS A 164 13.02 5.01 -12.41
CA HIS A 164 11.85 5.45 -13.16
C HIS A 164 10.83 4.33 -13.46
N THR A 165 11.33 3.16 -13.83
CA THR A 165 10.48 2.02 -14.23
C THR A 165 9.97 1.20 -13.05
N ILE A 166 10.30 1.53 -11.80
CA ILE A 166 9.90 0.76 -10.61
C ILE A 166 8.39 0.53 -10.50
N PRO A 167 7.51 1.51 -10.75
CA PRO A 167 6.06 1.31 -10.77
C PRO A 167 5.58 0.23 -11.76
N GLN A 168 6.32 0.07 -12.87
CA GLN A 168 6.05 -0.93 -13.92
C GLN A 168 6.63 -2.30 -13.60
N ARG A 169 7.71 -2.36 -12.81
CA ARG A 169 8.45 -3.60 -12.51
C ARG A 169 7.67 -4.54 -11.58
N LEU A 170 7.71 -5.84 -11.91
CA LEU A 170 7.09 -6.91 -11.10
C LEU A 170 8.03 -7.52 -10.04
N ASP A 171 9.29 -7.08 -9.98
CA ASP A 171 10.25 -7.44 -8.93
C ASP A 171 10.35 -6.37 -7.81
N ALA A 172 9.39 -5.43 -7.80
CA ALA A 172 9.28 -4.32 -6.84
C ALA A 172 7.87 -4.27 -6.24
N LEU A 173 7.75 -3.76 -5.00
CA LEU A 173 6.44 -3.57 -4.34
C LEU A 173 5.88 -2.15 -4.50
N GLN A 174 6.68 -1.20 -4.97
CA GLN A 174 6.31 0.21 -5.11
C GLN A 174 5.44 0.43 -6.35
N GLY A 175 4.41 1.28 -6.23
CA GLY A 175 3.45 1.59 -7.30
C GLY A 175 2.51 0.43 -7.61
N LYS A 176 1.97 -0.22 -6.56
CA LYS A 176 1.21 -1.48 -6.64
C LYS A 176 -0.06 -1.44 -5.79
N ILE A 177 -1.00 -2.32 -6.15
CA ILE A 177 -1.96 -2.90 -5.21
C ILE A 177 -1.50 -4.33 -4.92
N LEU A 178 -1.33 -4.68 -3.64
CA LEU A 178 -1.00 -6.02 -3.20
C LEU A 178 -2.25 -6.75 -2.69
N ARG A 179 -2.23 -8.08 -2.73
CA ARG A 179 -3.23 -8.95 -2.10
C ARG A 179 -2.52 -10.08 -1.37
N ILE A 180 -2.74 -10.17 -0.05
CA ILE A 180 -2.14 -11.17 0.83
C ILE A 180 -3.18 -11.74 1.80
N THR A 181 -2.90 -12.86 2.44
CA THR A 181 -3.69 -13.39 3.56
C THR A 181 -2.86 -13.34 4.85
N PRO A 182 -3.11 -12.37 5.75
CA PRO A 182 -2.32 -12.25 6.98
C PRO A 182 -2.45 -13.45 7.93
N ALA A 183 -3.64 -14.05 8.01
CA ALA A 183 -3.93 -15.17 8.89
C ALA A 183 -3.36 -16.49 8.33
N LEU A 184 -2.26 -16.98 8.91
CA LEU A 184 -1.53 -18.17 8.44
C LEU A 184 -2.33 -19.48 8.50
N THR A 185 -3.39 -19.52 9.31
CA THR A 185 -4.28 -20.67 9.46
C THR A 185 -5.30 -20.78 8.32
N LEU A 186 -5.52 -19.70 7.56
CA LEU A 186 -6.37 -19.70 6.37
C LEU A 186 -5.58 -20.12 5.13
N HIS A 187 -6.30 -20.57 4.10
CA HIS A 187 -5.77 -20.92 2.77
C HIS A 187 -4.47 -21.75 2.80
N PRO A 188 -4.43 -22.93 3.46
CA PRO A 188 -3.19 -23.67 3.69
C PRO A 188 -2.48 -24.16 2.42
N GLY A 189 -3.15 -24.16 1.27
CA GLY A 189 -2.57 -24.48 -0.05
C GLY A 189 -1.76 -23.35 -0.66
N ASP A 190 -1.90 -22.13 -0.16
CA ASP A 190 -1.17 -20.96 -0.62
C ASP A 190 0.25 -20.91 -0.06
N ASP A 191 1.17 -20.37 -0.86
CA ASP A 191 2.58 -20.21 -0.50
C ASP A 191 2.69 -19.28 0.72
N LEU A 192 3.60 -19.63 1.64
CA LEU A 192 4.05 -18.68 2.65
C LEU A 192 4.91 -17.59 2.01
N SER A 193 4.77 -16.37 2.49
CA SER A 193 5.66 -15.27 2.13
C SER A 193 7.12 -15.61 2.45
N PRO A 194 8.11 -14.98 1.78
CA PRO A 194 9.53 -15.24 2.06
C PRO A 194 9.94 -15.01 3.52
N ASN A 195 9.23 -14.13 4.24
CA ASN A 195 9.44 -13.86 5.66
C ASN A 195 8.60 -14.77 6.59
N GLY A 196 7.73 -15.62 6.04
CA GLY A 196 6.88 -16.56 6.78
C GLY A 196 5.75 -15.92 7.60
N ARG A 197 5.42 -14.64 7.37
CA ARG A 197 4.45 -13.89 8.20
C ARG A 197 3.03 -13.84 7.65
N TYR A 198 2.84 -14.12 6.38
CA TYR A 198 1.53 -14.14 5.72
C TYR A 198 1.54 -15.18 4.60
N ARG A 199 0.37 -15.48 4.05
CA ARG A 199 0.25 -16.25 2.81
C ARG A 199 0.01 -15.35 1.62
N ILE A 200 0.43 -15.84 0.46
CA ILE A 200 0.19 -15.19 -0.82
C ILE A 200 -0.82 -16.05 -1.56
N PRO A 201 -1.97 -15.53 -2.03
CA PRO A 201 -2.90 -16.29 -2.85
C PRO A 201 -2.23 -16.84 -4.12
N THR A 202 -1.74 -18.09 -4.08
CA THR A 202 -1.00 -18.73 -5.18
C THR A 202 -1.71 -19.94 -5.74
N SER A 203 -2.75 -20.40 -5.06
CA SER A 203 -3.50 -21.60 -5.38
C SER A 203 -5.01 -21.31 -5.42
N GLY A 204 -5.81 -22.37 -5.50
CA GLY A 204 -7.26 -22.26 -5.49
C GLY A 204 -7.84 -21.66 -6.80
N PRO A 205 -9.13 -21.27 -6.76
CA PRO A 205 -9.83 -20.81 -7.96
C PRO A 205 -9.55 -19.34 -8.32
N ASP A 206 -8.90 -18.56 -7.43
CA ASP A 206 -8.62 -17.14 -7.65
C ASP A 206 -7.22 -16.72 -7.16
N PRO A 207 -6.13 -17.32 -7.71
CA PRO A 207 -4.77 -16.93 -7.35
C PRO A 207 -4.44 -15.51 -7.84
N ASN A 208 -3.41 -14.91 -7.25
CA ASN A 208 -2.80 -13.68 -7.71
C ASN A 208 -2.30 -13.81 -9.17
N PRO A 209 -2.33 -12.72 -9.95
CA PRO A 209 -2.20 -12.77 -11.41
C PRO A 209 -0.84 -13.26 -11.91
N PHE A 210 0.23 -13.03 -11.16
CA PHE A 210 1.60 -13.22 -11.66
C PHE A 210 2.26 -14.50 -11.17
N VAL A 211 1.56 -15.33 -10.39
CA VAL A 211 2.16 -16.47 -9.66
C VAL A 211 2.78 -17.55 -10.56
N SER A 212 2.36 -17.61 -11.83
CA SER A 212 2.90 -18.53 -12.84
C SER A 212 4.08 -17.97 -13.63
N LEU A 213 4.41 -16.69 -13.47
CA LEU A 213 5.55 -16.08 -14.16
C LEU A 213 6.87 -16.55 -13.54
N SER A 214 7.84 -16.84 -14.40
CA SER A 214 9.19 -17.23 -14.00
C SER A 214 10.15 -16.05 -14.10
N LEU A 215 9.93 -15.02 -13.27
CA LEU A 215 10.78 -13.84 -13.19
C LEU A 215 11.64 -13.86 -11.93
N THR A 216 12.92 -13.49 -12.08
CA THR A 216 13.81 -13.32 -10.94
C THR A 216 13.25 -12.26 -10.00
N ASN A 217 13.20 -12.57 -8.70
CA ASN A 217 12.71 -11.69 -7.64
C ASN A 217 11.25 -11.23 -7.77
N LEU A 218 10.44 -11.93 -8.59
CA LEU A 218 9.01 -11.68 -8.73
C LEU A 218 8.33 -11.52 -7.37
N LYS A 219 7.53 -10.45 -7.25
CA LYS A 219 6.65 -10.23 -6.10
C LYS A 219 5.28 -10.82 -6.40
N LYS A 220 5.03 -12.02 -5.89
CA LYS A 220 3.76 -12.74 -6.08
C LYS A 220 2.59 -12.09 -5.33
N GLU A 221 2.87 -11.15 -4.44
CA GLU A 221 1.91 -10.34 -3.70
C GLU A 221 1.15 -9.36 -4.60
N ILE A 222 1.69 -9.01 -5.78
CA ILE A 222 1.11 -8.01 -6.67
C ILE A 222 -0.25 -8.49 -7.21
N TYR A 223 -1.28 -7.68 -6.98
CA TYR A 223 -2.62 -7.83 -7.55
C TYR A 223 -2.85 -6.95 -8.77
N ALA A 224 -2.34 -5.70 -8.73
CA ALA A 224 -2.34 -4.76 -9.85
C ALA A 224 -1.13 -3.82 -9.72
N TYR A 225 -0.74 -3.16 -10.81
CA TYR A 225 0.51 -2.38 -10.85
C TYR A 225 0.44 -1.17 -11.78
N GLY A 226 1.45 -0.31 -11.73
CA GLY A 226 1.52 0.89 -12.55
C GLY A 226 0.76 2.07 -11.95
N PHE A 227 0.81 2.22 -10.62
CA PHE A 227 0.22 3.34 -9.89
C PHE A 227 1.31 4.29 -9.38
N ARG A 228 0.98 5.56 -9.16
CA ARG A 228 1.88 6.52 -8.51
C ARG A 228 1.71 6.53 -7.01
N ASN A 229 0.56 6.97 -6.54
CA ASN A 229 0.22 7.10 -5.13
C ASN A 229 -1.26 6.71 -4.94
N PRO A 230 -1.58 5.40 -5.02
CA PRO A 230 -2.93 4.90 -4.84
C PRO A 230 -3.35 5.07 -3.38
N HIS A 231 -3.80 6.26 -3.00
CA HIS A 231 -3.84 6.66 -1.60
C HIS A 231 -5.04 6.07 -0.84
N ARG A 232 -6.15 5.78 -1.54
CA ARG A 232 -7.37 5.24 -0.91
C ARG A 232 -8.07 4.21 -1.77
N MET A 233 -8.63 3.19 -1.10
CA MET A 233 -9.44 2.13 -1.71
C MET A 233 -10.88 2.14 -1.19
N SER A 234 -11.80 1.66 -2.02
CA SER A 234 -13.16 1.31 -1.60
C SER A 234 -13.72 0.19 -2.45
N TRP A 235 -14.61 -0.63 -1.90
CA TRP A 235 -15.37 -1.61 -2.67
C TRP A 235 -16.71 -1.02 -3.07
N ASP A 236 -17.08 -1.09 -4.35
CA ASP A 236 -18.47 -0.91 -4.74
C ASP A 236 -19.26 -2.17 -4.33
N PRO A 237 -20.22 -2.06 -3.39
CA PRO A 237 -21.01 -3.22 -2.96
C PRO A 237 -21.94 -3.75 -4.05
N VAL A 238 -22.24 -2.98 -5.11
CA VAL A 238 -23.12 -3.40 -6.20
C VAL A 238 -22.34 -4.12 -7.29
N SER A 239 -21.33 -3.48 -7.87
CA SER A 239 -20.54 -4.09 -8.95
C SER A 239 -19.42 -5.00 -8.46
N THR A 240 -19.20 -5.06 -7.15
CA THR A 240 -18.09 -5.80 -6.50
C THR A 240 -16.72 -5.45 -7.06
N LYS A 241 -16.56 -4.18 -7.49
CA LYS A 241 -15.30 -3.67 -8.03
C LYS A 241 -14.53 -2.95 -6.95
N LEU A 242 -13.23 -3.15 -6.93
CA LEU A 242 -12.31 -2.35 -6.13
C LEU A 242 -12.06 -1.04 -6.86
N ILE A 243 -12.32 0.08 -6.20
CA ILE A 243 -12.09 1.43 -6.70
C ILE A 243 -10.89 2.01 -5.96
N VAL A 244 -9.93 2.56 -6.70
CA VAL A 244 -8.74 3.24 -6.18
C VAL A 244 -8.78 4.70 -6.61
N ASN A 245 -8.36 5.59 -5.70
CA ASN A 245 -8.00 6.97 -6.06
C ASN A 245 -6.48 7.04 -6.11
N ASP A 246 -5.93 7.29 -7.30
CA ASP A 246 -4.50 7.45 -7.53
C ASP A 246 -4.15 8.93 -7.71
N ILE A 247 -3.14 9.38 -6.96
CA ILE A 247 -2.67 10.78 -7.02
C ILE A 247 -1.54 10.85 -8.05
N GLY A 248 -1.79 11.55 -9.16
CA GLY A 248 -0.85 11.76 -10.24
C GLY A 248 0.26 12.76 -9.93
N LEU A 249 1.18 12.87 -10.87
CA LEU A 249 2.44 13.61 -10.76
C LEU A 249 2.30 15.11 -11.08
N ASP A 250 1.65 15.47 -12.19
CA ASP A 250 1.59 16.86 -12.65
C ASP A 250 0.22 17.28 -13.16
N SER A 251 -0.46 16.44 -13.93
CA SER A 251 -1.63 16.84 -14.74
C SER A 251 -2.94 16.26 -14.24
N TRP A 252 -2.97 15.01 -13.77
CA TRP A 252 -4.22 14.30 -13.50
C TRP A 252 -4.20 13.53 -12.20
N GLU A 253 -5.22 13.74 -11.40
CA GLU A 253 -5.62 12.80 -10.38
C GLU A 253 -6.62 11.80 -10.98
N GLU A 254 -6.57 10.55 -10.54
CA GLU A 254 -7.25 9.42 -11.19
C GLU A 254 -8.18 8.67 -10.24
N VAL A 255 -9.31 8.19 -10.78
CA VAL A 255 -10.16 7.18 -10.15
C VAL A 255 -10.16 5.94 -11.05
N ASP A 256 -9.71 4.82 -10.49
CA ASP A 256 -9.51 3.57 -11.20
C ASP A 256 -10.44 2.48 -10.70
N MET A 257 -11.04 1.72 -11.64
CA MET A 257 -11.64 0.43 -11.32
C MET A 257 -10.56 -0.65 -11.39
N VAL A 258 -10.06 -1.07 -10.23
CA VAL A 258 -8.99 -2.05 -10.12
C VAL A 258 -9.45 -3.42 -10.61
N THR A 259 -8.69 -3.98 -11.54
CA THR A 259 -8.88 -5.32 -12.06
C THR A 259 -7.58 -6.12 -11.90
N LYS A 260 -7.71 -7.39 -11.50
CA LYS A 260 -6.60 -8.30 -11.27
C LYS A 260 -5.66 -8.38 -12.48
N GLY A 261 -4.37 -8.14 -12.25
CA GLY A 261 -3.29 -8.28 -13.23
C GLY A 261 -3.12 -7.09 -14.17
N ILE A 262 -3.94 -6.05 -14.03
CA ILE A 262 -3.93 -4.90 -14.93
C ILE A 262 -2.83 -3.89 -14.55
N ASN A 263 -2.27 -3.28 -15.60
CA ASN A 263 -1.33 -2.17 -15.54
C ASN A 263 -2.07 -0.84 -15.69
N TYR A 264 -1.81 0.11 -14.80
CA TYR A 264 -2.45 1.43 -14.78
C TYR A 264 -1.59 2.54 -15.40
N GLY A 265 -0.40 2.19 -15.89
CA GLY A 265 0.37 3.01 -16.84
C GLY A 265 1.43 3.92 -16.23
N TYR A 266 1.31 4.33 -14.96
CA TYR A 266 2.35 5.15 -14.33
C TYR A 266 3.67 4.36 -14.19
N ALA A 267 4.85 4.89 -14.48
CA ALA A 267 5.22 6.29 -14.70
C ALA A 267 5.32 6.72 -16.18
N GLU A 268 4.77 5.94 -17.10
CA GLU A 268 4.80 6.24 -18.53
C GLU A 268 3.56 7.03 -18.96
N ARG A 269 2.48 6.96 -18.17
CA ARG A 269 1.22 7.66 -18.38
C ARG A 269 0.71 8.30 -17.08
N GLU A 270 -0.05 9.37 -17.25
CA GLU A 270 -0.87 10.01 -16.23
C GLU A 270 -2.17 10.48 -16.87
N GLY A 271 -3.32 10.11 -16.31
CA GLY A 271 -4.63 10.43 -16.88
C GLY A 271 -4.77 9.85 -18.28
N ILE A 272 -4.97 10.71 -19.27
CA ILE A 272 -5.05 10.34 -20.70
C ILE A 272 -3.77 10.66 -21.48
N GLU A 273 -2.70 11.03 -20.79
CA GLU A 273 -1.53 11.69 -21.37
C GLU A 273 -0.24 10.91 -21.13
N GLN A 274 0.65 11.00 -22.10
CA GLN A 274 1.99 10.44 -21.96
C GLN A 274 2.84 11.31 -21.02
N LEU A 275 3.50 10.67 -20.05
CA LEU A 275 4.53 11.32 -19.26
C LEU A 275 5.84 11.34 -20.04
N PHE A 276 6.47 12.50 -20.13
CA PHE A 276 7.77 12.62 -20.79
C PHE A 276 8.89 12.52 -19.77
N VAL A 277 9.88 11.69 -20.12
CA VAL A 277 11.10 11.52 -19.34
C VAL A 277 12.17 12.44 -19.91
N THR A 278 12.38 13.58 -19.27
CA THR A 278 13.33 14.60 -19.75
C THR A 278 14.58 14.65 -18.88
N THR A 279 15.75 14.81 -19.49
CA THR A 279 17.02 15.09 -18.78
C THR A 279 17.30 16.59 -18.68
N ASP A 280 16.27 17.44 -18.79
CA ASP A 280 16.41 18.88 -18.94
C ASP A 280 16.50 19.64 -17.61
N SER A 281 16.41 20.98 -17.68
CA SER A 281 16.61 21.93 -16.57
C SER A 281 15.69 21.75 -15.37
N ASN A 282 14.66 20.90 -15.46
CA ASN A 282 13.80 20.55 -14.31
C ASN A 282 14.39 19.43 -13.44
N ASN A 283 15.71 19.41 -13.32
CA ASN A 283 16.45 18.47 -12.47
C ASN A 283 16.17 16.99 -12.76
N GLY A 284 15.77 16.67 -14.01
CA GLY A 284 15.46 15.31 -14.43
C GLY A 284 14.08 14.77 -14.02
N LEU A 285 13.17 15.63 -13.55
CA LEU A 285 11.80 15.21 -13.22
C LEU A 285 10.98 14.86 -14.48
N THR A 286 10.08 13.88 -14.36
CA THR A 286 9.16 13.40 -15.38
C THR A 286 7.81 14.11 -15.26
N GLY A 287 7.07 14.25 -16.38
CA GLY A 287 5.84 15.05 -16.40
C GLY A 287 5.41 15.43 -17.80
N SER A 288 4.12 15.70 -18.01
CA SER A 288 3.61 16.30 -19.26
C SER A 288 3.97 17.79 -19.30
N GLN A 289 5.22 18.11 -19.69
CA GLN A 289 5.67 19.51 -19.81
C GLN A 289 5.15 20.22 -21.08
N THR A 290 4.43 19.49 -21.95
CA THR A 290 3.94 20.04 -23.21
C THR A 290 2.62 20.80 -23.01
N SER A 291 2.49 21.98 -23.61
CA SER A 291 1.22 22.70 -23.74
C SER A 291 0.86 22.84 -25.23
N PRO A 292 -0.24 22.24 -25.72
CA PRO A 292 -1.16 21.38 -24.97
C PRO A 292 -0.51 20.04 -24.60
N PRO A 293 -1.06 19.33 -23.61
CA PRO A 293 -0.61 17.99 -23.29
C PRO A 293 -0.73 17.01 -24.47
N THR A 294 0.11 15.96 -24.46
CA THR A 294 0.17 14.98 -25.54
C THR A 294 -0.62 13.72 -25.18
N PRO A 295 -1.68 13.36 -25.94
CA PRO A 295 -2.39 12.10 -25.74
C PRO A 295 -1.45 10.90 -25.88
N PHE A 296 -1.68 9.85 -25.09
CA PHE A 296 -0.93 8.61 -25.25
C PHE A 296 -1.17 7.98 -26.65
N PRO A 297 -0.16 7.37 -27.30
CA PRO A 297 -0.32 6.76 -28.62
C PRO A 297 -1.38 5.66 -28.68
N ASP A 298 -2.18 5.63 -29.76
CA ASP A 298 -3.12 4.54 -30.08
C ASP A 298 -2.49 3.56 -31.10
N PRO A 299 -2.35 2.25 -30.79
CA PRO A 299 -2.74 1.60 -29.54
C PRO A 299 -1.74 1.81 -28.39
N ASP A 300 -2.27 1.95 -27.18
CA ASP A 300 -1.47 2.02 -25.96
C ASP A 300 -0.68 0.72 -25.76
N SER A 301 0.65 0.84 -25.63
CA SER A 301 1.53 -0.31 -25.44
C SER A 301 2.76 0.08 -24.62
N LEU A 302 2.97 -0.63 -23.50
CA LEU A 302 4.11 -0.46 -22.60
C LEU A 302 4.97 -1.71 -22.56
N THR A 303 6.29 -1.53 -22.64
CA THR A 303 7.24 -2.62 -22.40
C THR A 303 7.54 -2.71 -20.91
N VAL A 304 7.18 -3.82 -20.30
CA VAL A 304 7.45 -4.08 -18.88
C VAL A 304 8.64 -5.02 -18.75
N THR A 305 9.63 -4.64 -17.95
CA THR A 305 10.82 -5.46 -17.70
C THR A 305 10.43 -6.87 -17.24
N GLY A 306 10.86 -7.87 -18.00
CA GLY A 306 10.62 -9.28 -17.73
C GLY A 306 9.39 -9.87 -18.43
N LEU A 307 8.50 -9.06 -19.00
CA LEU A 307 7.40 -9.60 -19.81
C LEU A 307 7.81 -9.70 -21.29
N ASP A 308 7.50 -10.84 -21.91
CA ASP A 308 7.83 -11.09 -23.32
C ASP A 308 6.95 -10.29 -24.29
N THR A 309 5.73 -9.96 -23.85
CA THR A 309 4.74 -9.22 -24.63
C THR A 309 4.50 -7.84 -24.03
N PRO A 310 4.40 -6.79 -24.84
CA PRO A 310 3.94 -5.49 -24.37
C PRO A 310 2.56 -5.58 -23.71
N VAL A 311 2.31 -4.67 -22.78
CA VAL A 311 1.06 -4.59 -22.02
C VAL A 311 0.29 -3.34 -22.44
N THR A 312 -1.01 -3.49 -22.66
CA THR A 312 -1.91 -2.36 -22.85
C THR A 312 -2.41 -1.89 -21.48
N PRO A 313 -2.02 -0.69 -21.01
CA PRO A 313 -2.54 -0.13 -19.77
C PRO A 313 -4.03 0.17 -19.88
N VAL A 314 -4.70 0.27 -18.73
CA VAL A 314 -6.11 0.68 -18.64
C VAL A 314 -6.19 2.15 -18.25
N TYR A 315 -7.21 2.84 -18.77
CA TYR A 315 -7.48 4.24 -18.45
C TYR A 315 -8.33 4.37 -17.18
N PRO A 316 -8.15 5.46 -16.40
CA PRO A 316 -9.01 5.72 -15.27
C PRO A 316 -10.45 5.92 -15.75
N VAL A 317 -11.39 5.54 -14.90
CA VAL A 317 -12.82 5.74 -15.17
C VAL A 317 -13.24 7.19 -14.94
N ALA A 318 -12.44 7.95 -14.20
CA ALA A 318 -12.54 9.41 -14.09
C ALA A 318 -11.16 10.02 -13.84
N ALA A 319 -10.90 11.19 -14.42
CA ALA A 319 -9.69 11.98 -14.17
C ALA A 319 -10.06 13.44 -13.91
N TYR A 320 -9.30 14.12 -13.06
CA TYR A 320 -9.50 15.54 -12.73
C TYR A 320 -8.17 16.28 -12.63
N SER A 321 -8.21 17.59 -12.89
CA SER A 321 -6.99 18.41 -12.95
C SER A 321 -6.26 18.39 -11.61
N HIS A 322 -4.97 18.02 -11.65
CA HIS A 322 -4.05 18.13 -10.52
C HIS A 322 -3.79 19.60 -10.12
N LYS A 323 -4.15 20.56 -10.98
CA LYS A 323 -3.88 22.01 -10.81
C LYS A 323 -5.10 22.83 -10.38
N ASP A 324 -6.31 22.43 -10.79
CA ASP A 324 -7.48 23.32 -10.81
C ASP A 324 -8.66 22.91 -9.90
N GLY A 325 -8.49 22.02 -8.90
CA GLY A 325 -9.65 21.62 -8.07
C GLY A 325 -9.40 20.85 -6.79
N ASP A 326 -10.46 20.78 -5.97
CA ASP A 326 -10.55 20.11 -4.67
C ASP A 326 -10.21 18.61 -4.75
N ALA A 327 -9.43 18.11 -3.78
CA ALA A 327 -9.04 16.69 -3.70
C ALA A 327 -10.26 15.77 -3.47
N ILE A 328 -10.38 14.67 -4.23
CA ILE A 328 -11.33 13.60 -3.92
C ILE A 328 -10.70 12.72 -2.83
N THR A 329 -11.30 12.71 -1.65
CA THR A 329 -10.94 11.75 -0.60
C THR A 329 -11.98 10.63 -0.59
N ALA A 330 -11.54 9.37 -0.61
CA ALA A 330 -12.45 8.25 -0.50
C ALA A 330 -13.07 8.24 0.91
N ALA A 331 -14.39 8.40 0.98
CA ALA A 331 -15.17 8.14 2.19
C ALA A 331 -16.44 7.40 1.79
N LEU A 332 -16.32 6.11 1.51
CA LEU A 332 -17.44 5.17 1.58
C LEU A 332 -17.10 4.11 2.61
N SER A 333 -17.01 4.51 3.88
CA SER A 333 -17.13 3.56 4.98
C SER A 333 -18.62 3.32 5.23
N THR A 334 -19.14 2.20 4.76
CA THR A 334 -20.39 1.68 5.31
C THR A 334 -20.07 1.14 6.69
N ALA A 335 -20.32 1.95 7.73
CA ALA A 335 -20.42 1.43 9.08
C ALA A 335 -21.45 0.28 9.06
N ALA A 336 -20.97 -0.95 9.25
CA ALA A 336 -21.84 -2.07 9.53
C ALA A 336 -22.63 -1.71 10.80
N ARG A 337 -23.96 -1.76 10.69
CA ARG A 337 -24.87 -1.60 11.82
C ARG A 337 -24.86 -2.85 12.68
#